data_AF-A0A0F4Z7Q4-F1
#
_entry.id   AF-A0A0F4Z7Q4-F1
#
_cell.length_a   1.000
_cell.length_b   1.000
_cell.length_c   1.000
_cell.angle_alpha   90.00
_cell.angle_beta   90.00
_cell.angle_gamma   90.00
#
_symmetry.space_group_name_H-M   'P 1'
#
loop_
_entity.id
_entity.type
_entity.pdbx_description
1 polymer ?
#
loop_
_entity_poly.entity_id
_entity_poly.type
_entity_poly.pdbx_seq_one_letter_code
_entity_poly.pdbx_strand_id
1 'polypeptide(L)'
;MLNLVRFSARSGLRSVRCNSTATSGAPPLLAKLRSDLKDAMKAKDTARLNVLRTVISEINNASKTSSPIQTDLQLLSLIRKRIALAKDAGQQFLEANRADLKEKEDAQIAVLEEYASQVKTMSTEEIQSAVSQAISQLQGEGKKADVGSVLKTLFAPGGILDGKPAERAEVARIVKETVAKP
;
A
#
# COMPACT_ATOMS: atom_id res chain seq x y z
N MET A 1 70.25 -27.10 -14.70
CA MET A 1 69.26 -26.13 -15.22
C MET A 1 67.98 -26.92 -15.47
N LEU A 2 67.01 -26.95 -14.53
CA LEU A 2 65.85 -26.02 -14.43
C LEU A 2 65.04 -26.04 -15.75
N ASN A 3 63.77 -26.44 -15.86
CA ASN A 3 62.66 -26.34 -14.91
C ASN A 3 61.53 -27.31 -15.34
N LEU A 4 60.97 -28.07 -14.39
CA LEU A 4 59.78 -28.91 -14.61
C LEU A 4 58.53 -28.03 -14.48
N VAL A 5 57.85 -27.72 -15.58
CA VAL A 5 56.62 -26.91 -15.57
C VAL A 5 55.48 -27.75 -14.99
N ARG A 6 55.13 -27.49 -13.71
CA ARG A 6 53.92 -28.03 -13.08
C ARG A 6 52.69 -27.34 -13.67
N PHE A 7 51.92 -28.05 -14.46
CA PHE A 7 50.58 -27.61 -14.87
C PHE A 7 49.62 -27.80 -13.68
N SER A 8 49.44 -26.76 -12.88
CA SER A 8 48.37 -26.73 -11.87
C SER A 8 47.05 -26.48 -12.59
N ALA A 9 46.28 -27.55 -12.79
CA ALA A 9 44.89 -27.43 -13.20
C ALA A 9 44.10 -26.77 -12.06
N ARG A 10 44.02 -25.43 -12.04
CA ARG A 10 43.00 -24.73 -11.27
C ARG A 10 41.66 -24.98 -11.95
N SER A 11 40.98 -26.04 -11.53
CA SER A 11 39.56 -26.22 -11.76
C SER A 11 38.84 -25.02 -11.13
N GLY A 12 38.56 -24.01 -11.95
CA GLY A 12 37.75 -22.87 -11.55
C GLY A 12 36.33 -23.35 -11.29
N LEU A 13 36.06 -23.78 -10.05
CA LEU A 13 34.71 -23.97 -9.54
C LEU A 13 34.04 -22.59 -9.52
N ARG A 14 33.47 -22.18 -10.66
CA ARG A 14 32.45 -21.14 -10.70
C ARG A 14 31.25 -21.73 -9.98
N SER A 15 31.14 -21.50 -8.67
CA SER A 15 29.89 -21.74 -7.97
C SER A 15 28.86 -20.79 -8.57
N VAL A 16 28.01 -21.31 -9.46
CA VAL A 16 26.80 -20.59 -9.86
C VAL A 16 25.94 -20.54 -8.61
N ARG A 17 26.01 -19.43 -7.86
CA ARG A 17 25.09 -19.15 -6.77
C ARG A 17 23.73 -18.87 -7.38
N CYS A 18 22.94 -19.91 -7.50
CA CYS A 18 21.53 -19.83 -7.85
C CYS A 18 20.79 -19.28 -6.63
N ASN A 19 20.83 -17.96 -6.38
CA ASN A 19 19.93 -17.36 -5.39
C ASN A 19 18.57 -17.16 -6.06
N SER A 20 17.82 -18.26 -6.20
CA SER A 20 16.38 -18.19 -6.48
C SER A 20 15.67 -17.98 -5.14
N THR A 21 15.68 -16.76 -4.62
CA THR A 21 14.71 -16.40 -3.60
C THR A 21 13.36 -16.30 -4.29
N ALA A 22 12.45 -17.23 -4.00
CA ALA A 22 11.06 -17.13 -4.41
C ALA A 22 10.54 -15.76 -3.94
N THR A 23 10.33 -14.84 -4.87
CA THR A 23 9.64 -13.59 -4.56
C THR A 23 8.20 -13.99 -4.29
N SER A 24 7.84 -14.10 -3.02
CA SER A 24 6.43 -14.07 -2.61
C SER A 24 5.77 -12.92 -3.38
N GLY A 25 4.76 -13.25 -4.18
CA GLY A 25 4.29 -12.42 -5.29
C GLY A 25 4.09 -10.97 -4.87
N ALA A 26 4.81 -10.05 -5.51
CA ALA A 26 4.64 -8.64 -5.23
C ALA A 26 3.18 -8.23 -5.49
N PRO A 27 2.62 -7.29 -4.70
CA PRO A 27 1.26 -6.82 -4.91
C PRO A 27 1.04 -6.42 -6.39
N PRO A 28 -0.08 -6.81 -7.03
CA PRO A 28 -0.29 -6.54 -8.45
C PRO A 28 -0.21 -5.05 -8.77
N LEU A 29 -0.66 -4.17 -7.86
CA LEU A 29 -0.50 -2.72 -8.02
C LEU A 29 0.97 -2.28 -7.95
N LEU A 30 1.77 -2.89 -7.06
CA LEU A 30 3.20 -2.58 -6.96
C LEU A 30 3.95 -3.00 -8.23
N ALA A 31 3.56 -4.10 -8.86
CA ALA A 31 4.10 -4.50 -10.15
C ALA A 31 3.78 -3.45 -11.24
N LYS A 32 2.54 -2.91 -11.24
CA LYS A 32 2.12 -1.81 -12.13
C LYS A 32 2.90 -0.52 -11.88
N LEU A 33 3.06 -0.08 -10.63
CA LEU A 33 3.88 1.11 -10.33
C LEU A 33 5.31 0.98 -10.86
N ARG A 34 5.89 -0.23 -10.82
CA ARG A 34 7.24 -0.51 -11.36
C ARG A 34 7.28 -0.54 -12.88
N SER A 35 6.24 -1.01 -13.58
CA SER A 35 6.15 -0.89 -15.03
C SER A 35 6.03 0.57 -15.44
N ASP A 36 5.11 1.28 -14.80
CA ASP A 36 4.75 2.65 -15.15
C ASP A 36 5.89 3.62 -14.83
N LEU A 37 6.74 3.31 -13.84
CA LEU A 37 7.98 4.04 -13.61
C LEU A 37 8.90 4.00 -14.83
N LYS A 38 9.04 2.83 -15.47
CA LYS A 38 9.88 2.69 -16.67
C LYS A 38 9.27 3.45 -17.84
N ASP A 39 7.95 3.41 -17.97
CA ASP A 39 7.26 4.10 -19.07
C ASP A 39 7.29 5.62 -18.88
N ALA A 40 7.14 6.12 -17.66
CA ALA A 40 7.33 7.53 -17.32
C ALA A 40 8.77 8.00 -17.63
N MET A 41 9.78 7.15 -17.39
CA MET A 41 11.17 7.45 -17.79
C MET A 41 11.35 7.56 -19.31
N LYS A 42 10.69 6.70 -20.10
CA LYS A 42 10.73 6.78 -21.57
C LYS A 42 9.99 8.00 -22.10
N ALA A 43 8.82 8.28 -21.53
CA ALA A 43 7.97 9.41 -21.92
C ALA A 43 8.52 10.77 -21.44
N LYS A 44 9.55 10.77 -20.59
CA LYS A 44 10.13 11.97 -19.95
C LYS A 44 9.10 12.79 -19.15
N ASP A 45 8.06 12.13 -18.65
CA ASP A 45 7.07 12.74 -17.76
C ASP A 45 7.68 12.87 -16.36
N THR A 46 8.27 14.03 -16.07
CA THR A 46 8.96 14.29 -14.81
C THR A 46 8.00 14.33 -13.62
N ALA A 47 6.75 14.77 -13.82
CA ALA A 47 5.77 14.87 -12.74
C ALA A 47 5.37 13.47 -12.26
N ARG A 48 4.90 12.60 -13.16
CA ARG A 48 4.52 11.21 -12.84
C ARG A 48 5.71 10.43 -12.31
N LEU A 49 6.89 10.60 -12.91
CA LEU A 49 8.11 9.92 -12.49
C LEU A 49 8.51 10.26 -11.04
N ASN A 50 8.41 11.52 -10.62
CA ASN A 50 8.76 11.92 -9.26
C ASN A 50 7.80 11.30 -8.23
N VAL A 51 6.49 11.31 -8.52
CA VAL A 51 5.48 10.69 -7.67
C VAL A 51 5.75 9.19 -7.53
N LEU A 52 5.95 8.49 -8.65
CA LEU A 52 6.21 7.05 -8.66
C LEU A 52 7.48 6.66 -7.89
N ARG A 53 8.57 7.43 -8.03
CA ARG A 53 9.80 7.18 -7.26
C ARG A 53 9.59 7.36 -5.78
N THR A 54 8.88 8.41 -5.37
CA THR A 54 8.60 8.64 -3.95
C THR A 54 7.77 7.51 -3.36
N VAL A 55 6.69 7.09 -4.03
CA VAL A 55 5.85 5.97 -3.56
C VAL A 55 6.67 4.68 -3.44
N ILE A 56 7.49 4.35 -4.45
CA ILE A 56 8.35 3.14 -4.40
C ILE A 56 9.38 3.25 -3.26
N SER A 57 9.96 4.42 -3.03
CA SER A 57 10.88 4.64 -1.92
C SER A 57 10.20 4.45 -0.57
N GLU A 58 8.98 4.92 -0.40
CA GLU A 58 8.21 4.74 0.82
C GLU A 58 7.88 3.27 1.08
N ILE A 59 7.51 2.51 0.04
CA ILE A 59 7.32 1.06 0.13
C ILE A 59 8.62 0.37 0.57
N ASN A 60 9.75 0.73 -0.06
CA ASN A 60 11.05 0.16 0.30
C ASN A 60 11.44 0.53 1.74
N ASN A 61 11.11 1.73 2.21
CA ASN A 61 11.34 2.15 3.58
C ASN A 61 10.44 1.37 4.55
N ALA A 62 9.16 1.21 4.24
CA ALA A 62 8.22 0.41 5.04
C ALA A 62 8.68 -1.05 5.18
N SER A 63 9.28 -1.63 4.14
CA SER A 63 9.82 -2.99 4.17
C SER A 63 10.93 -3.22 5.20
N LYS A 64 11.60 -2.14 5.65
CA LYS A 64 12.65 -2.18 6.67
C LYS A 64 12.12 -1.97 8.09
N THR A 65 10.80 -1.75 8.24
CA THR A 65 10.14 -1.53 9.52
C THR A 65 9.36 -2.77 9.96
N SER A 66 8.78 -2.74 11.16
CA SER A 66 7.90 -3.81 11.66
C SER A 66 6.57 -3.94 10.90
N SER A 67 6.23 -2.98 10.03
CA SER A 67 4.97 -2.94 9.28
C SER A 67 5.22 -2.83 7.77
N PRO A 68 5.70 -3.91 7.11
CA PRO A 68 5.93 -3.92 5.68
C PRO A 68 4.62 -3.85 4.88
N ILE A 69 4.67 -3.20 3.73
CA ILE A 69 3.56 -3.17 2.77
C ILE A 69 3.64 -4.43 1.90
N GLN A 70 2.70 -5.34 2.09
CA GLN A 70 2.61 -6.63 1.42
C GLN A 70 1.37 -6.76 0.52
N THR A 71 0.34 -5.95 0.77
CA THR A 71 -0.96 -6.04 0.08
C THR A 71 -1.30 -4.74 -0.64
N ASP A 72 -2.12 -4.83 -1.69
CA ASP A 72 -2.62 -3.67 -2.43
C ASP A 72 -3.41 -2.71 -1.54
N LEU A 73 -4.06 -3.21 -0.48
CA LEU A 73 -4.80 -2.37 0.48
C LEU A 73 -3.86 -1.54 1.34
N GLN A 74 -2.76 -2.12 1.82
CA GLN A 74 -1.75 -1.37 2.56
C GLN A 74 -1.10 -0.32 1.67
N LEU A 75 -0.89 -0.63 0.38
CA LEU A 75 -0.41 0.33 -0.60
C LEU A 75 -1.44 1.43 -0.87
N LEU A 76 -2.74 1.10 -0.98
CA LEU A 76 -3.81 2.08 -1.10
C LEU A 76 -3.84 3.03 0.10
N SER A 77 -3.70 2.52 1.33
CA SER A 77 -3.62 3.35 2.53
C SER A 77 -2.42 4.30 2.50
N LEU A 78 -1.26 3.86 1.99
CA LEU A 78 -0.11 4.74 1.76
C LEU A 78 -0.43 5.84 0.75
N ILE A 79 -1.04 5.49 -0.40
CA ILE A 79 -1.43 6.43 -1.44
C ILE A 79 -2.41 7.48 -0.89
N ARG A 80 -3.45 7.05 -0.15
CA ARG A 80 -4.42 7.96 0.49
C ARG A 80 -3.75 8.90 1.49
N LYS A 81 -2.81 8.39 2.30
CA LYS A 81 -2.01 9.23 3.20
C LYS A 81 -1.22 10.29 2.42
N ARG A 82 -0.62 9.92 1.29
CA ARG A 82 0.10 10.87 0.42
C ARG A 82 -0.80 11.92 -0.20
N ILE A 83 -2.01 11.55 -0.62
CA ILE A 83 -3.02 12.49 -1.12
C ILE A 83 -3.39 13.49 -0.03
N ALA A 84 -3.62 13.04 1.21
CA ALA A 84 -3.92 13.94 2.32
C ALA A 84 -2.78 14.94 2.58
N LEU A 85 -1.54 14.44 2.66
CA LEU A 85 -0.36 15.30 2.87
C LEU A 85 -0.17 16.32 1.73
N ALA A 86 -0.41 15.93 0.48
CA ALA A 86 -0.33 16.82 -0.67
C ALA A 86 -1.46 17.88 -0.66
N LYS A 87 -2.67 17.52 -0.22
CA LYS A 87 -3.79 18.47 -0.05
C LYS A 87 -3.46 19.49 1.03
N ASP A 88 -2.93 19.05 2.16
CA ASP A 88 -2.52 19.92 3.26
C ASP A 88 -1.38 20.86 2.83
N ALA A 89 -0.35 20.33 2.15
CA ALA A 89 0.75 21.13 1.62
C ALA A 89 0.27 22.14 0.56
N GLY A 90 -0.63 21.73 -0.33
CA GLY A 90 -1.22 22.60 -1.35
C GLY A 90 -2.01 23.76 -0.75
N GLN A 91 -2.72 23.54 0.36
CA GLN A 91 -3.39 24.61 1.12
C GLN A 91 -2.37 25.58 1.74
N GLN A 92 -1.30 25.07 2.37
CA GLN A 92 -0.24 25.91 2.94
C GLN A 92 0.47 26.75 1.87
N PHE A 93 0.70 26.20 0.67
CA PHE A 93 1.27 26.96 -0.44
C PHE A 93 0.32 28.03 -0.98
N LEU A 94 -0.98 27.76 -1.00
CA LEU A 94 -2.00 28.75 -1.35
C LEU A 94 -1.99 29.92 -0.35
N GLU A 95 -1.99 29.62 0.95
CA GLU A 95 -1.89 30.62 2.02
C GLU A 95 -0.61 31.46 1.93
N ALA A 96 0.50 30.85 1.49
CA ALA A 96 1.78 31.52 1.24
C ALA A 96 1.84 32.28 -0.11
N ASN A 97 0.74 32.39 -0.85
CA ASN A 97 0.66 32.98 -2.20
C ASN A 97 1.63 32.34 -3.22
N ARG A 98 1.89 31.03 -3.11
CA ARG A 98 2.74 30.24 -4.01
C ARG A 98 1.91 29.27 -4.85
N ALA A 99 1.16 29.83 -5.81
CA ALA A 99 0.30 29.06 -6.71
C ALA A 99 1.09 28.04 -7.56
N ASP A 100 2.33 28.37 -7.93
CA ASP A 100 3.24 27.50 -8.68
C ASP A 100 3.57 26.19 -7.94
N LEU A 101 3.66 26.24 -6.61
CA LEU A 101 3.89 25.05 -5.78
C LEU A 101 2.59 24.27 -5.56
N LYS A 102 1.46 24.98 -5.40
CA LYS A 102 0.15 24.34 -5.34
C LYS A 102 -0.15 23.52 -6.59
N GLU A 103 0.10 24.06 -7.78
CA GLU A 103 -0.13 23.34 -9.04
C GLU A 103 0.68 22.04 -9.13
N LYS A 104 1.90 22.01 -8.56
CA LYS A 104 2.72 20.80 -8.48
C LYS A 104 2.12 19.76 -7.54
N GLU A 105 1.59 20.18 -6.39
CA GLU A 105 0.90 19.28 -5.46
C GLU A 105 -0.40 18.75 -6.07
N ASP A 106 -1.17 19.59 -6.76
CA ASP A 106 -2.40 19.19 -7.45
C ASP A 106 -2.11 18.17 -8.57
N ALA A 107 -1.03 18.35 -9.34
CA ALA A 107 -0.57 17.38 -10.32
C ALA A 107 -0.16 16.05 -9.67
N GLN A 108 0.49 16.10 -8.51
CA GLN A 108 0.82 14.90 -7.73
C GLN A 108 -0.43 14.18 -7.24
N ILE A 109 -1.43 14.91 -6.75
CA ILE A 109 -2.72 14.35 -6.30
C ILE A 109 -3.40 13.62 -7.47
N ALA A 110 -3.46 14.23 -8.65
CA ALA A 110 -4.09 13.62 -9.82
C ALA A 110 -3.48 12.27 -10.18
N VAL A 111 -2.15 12.16 -10.17
CA VAL A 111 -1.44 10.89 -10.43
C VAL A 111 -1.74 9.85 -9.34
N LEU A 112 -1.75 10.26 -8.07
CA LEU A 112 -2.04 9.34 -6.96
C LEU A 112 -3.50 8.85 -6.98
N GLU A 113 -4.45 9.71 -7.36
CA GLU A 113 -5.87 9.37 -7.49
C GLU A 113 -6.12 8.38 -8.64
N GLU A 114 -5.36 8.46 -9.73
CA GLU A 114 -5.36 7.45 -10.82
C GLU A 114 -5.06 6.05 -10.28
N TYR A 115 -4.01 5.90 -9.46
CA TYR A 115 -3.65 4.60 -8.88
C TYR A 115 -4.58 4.16 -7.74
N ALA A 116 -5.09 5.11 -6.95
CA ALA A 116 -6.05 4.79 -5.90
C ALA A 116 -7.33 4.18 -6.47
N SER A 117 -7.80 4.69 -7.61
CA SER A 117 -9.02 4.23 -8.29
C SER A 117 -8.88 2.84 -8.91
N GLN A 118 -7.66 2.38 -9.19
CA GLN A 118 -7.41 1.04 -9.71
C GLN A 118 -7.58 -0.06 -8.65
N VAL A 119 -7.55 0.31 -7.36
CA VAL A 119 -7.76 -0.65 -6.28
C VAL A 119 -9.25 -0.85 -6.08
N LYS A 120 -9.74 -2.05 -6.43
CA LYS A 120 -11.13 -2.43 -6.19
C LYS A 120 -11.38 -2.56 -4.69
N THR A 121 -11.93 -1.52 -4.07
CA THR A 121 -12.40 -1.56 -2.68
C THR A 121 -13.83 -2.11 -2.60
N MET A 122 -14.19 -2.69 -1.47
CA MET A 122 -15.58 -3.00 -1.15
C MET A 122 -16.40 -1.72 -1.11
N SER A 123 -17.64 -1.81 -1.56
CA SER A 123 -18.58 -0.68 -1.48
C SER A 123 -18.95 -0.38 -0.03
N THR A 124 -19.37 0.86 0.24
CA THR A 124 -19.83 1.28 1.56
C THR A 124 -20.99 0.43 2.07
N GLU A 125 -21.88 -0.01 1.18
CA GLU A 125 -23.05 -0.84 1.50
C GLU A 125 -22.63 -2.26 1.94
N GLU A 126 -21.68 -2.88 1.22
CA GLU A 126 -21.14 -4.19 1.60
C GLU A 126 -20.43 -4.13 2.96
N ILE A 127 -19.71 -3.04 3.23
CA ILE A 127 -19.07 -2.81 4.53
C ILE A 127 -20.12 -2.66 5.64
N GLN A 128 -21.17 -1.86 5.41
CA GLN A 128 -22.26 -1.71 6.38
C GLN A 128 -22.97 -3.03 6.67
N SER A 129 -23.23 -3.83 5.63
CA SER A 129 -23.80 -5.17 5.80
C SER A 129 -22.89 -6.06 6.64
N ALA A 130 -21.59 -6.10 6.34
CA ALA A 130 -20.62 -6.87 7.13
C ALA A 130 -20.55 -6.42 8.60
N VAL A 131 -20.58 -5.10 8.84
CA VAL A 131 -20.59 -4.51 10.18
C VAL A 131 -21.86 -4.91 10.94
N SER A 132 -23.04 -4.81 10.32
CA SER A 132 -24.31 -5.18 10.95
C SER A 132 -24.38 -6.67 11.33
N GLN A 133 -23.82 -7.54 10.48
CA GLN A 133 -23.70 -8.97 10.77
C GLN A 133 -22.78 -9.23 11.95
N ALA A 134 -21.62 -8.57 12.01
CA ALA A 134 -20.70 -8.70 13.14
C ALA A 134 -21.30 -8.19 14.46
N ILE A 135 -22.05 -7.08 14.42
CA ILE A 135 -22.76 -6.56 15.60
C ILE A 135 -23.81 -7.57 16.09
N SER A 136 -24.59 -8.15 15.17
CA SER A 136 -25.61 -9.15 15.51
C SER A 136 -25.01 -10.40 16.13
N GLN A 137 -23.86 -10.87 15.62
CA GLN A 137 -23.11 -11.99 16.20
C GLN A 137 -22.65 -11.68 17.63
N LEU A 138 -22.08 -10.50 17.86
CA LEU A 138 -21.60 -10.08 19.18
C LEU A 138 -22.74 -9.94 20.20
N GLN A 139 -23.89 -9.40 19.77
CA GLN A 139 -25.08 -9.31 20.60
C GLN A 139 -25.64 -10.69 20.95
N GLY A 140 -25.64 -11.63 20.00
CA GLY A 140 -26.03 -13.03 20.24
C GLY A 140 -25.12 -13.76 21.23
N GLU A 141 -23.85 -13.37 21.31
CA GLU A 141 -22.88 -13.87 22.31
C GLU A 141 -22.97 -13.12 23.67
N GLY A 142 -23.89 -12.16 23.82
CA GLY A 142 -24.06 -11.36 25.04
C GLY A 142 -22.95 -10.35 25.30
N LYS A 143 -22.14 -10.00 24.29
CA LYS A 143 -21.04 -9.03 24.39
C LYS A 143 -21.53 -7.64 23.97
N LYS A 144 -21.00 -6.59 24.63
CA LYS A 144 -21.22 -5.21 24.18
C LYS A 144 -20.59 -4.99 22.80
N ALA A 145 -21.35 -4.42 21.88
CA ALA A 145 -20.90 -4.03 20.56
C ALA A 145 -20.10 -2.71 20.62
N ASP A 146 -18.95 -2.74 21.29
CA ASP A 146 -18.04 -1.61 21.31
C ASP A 146 -17.23 -1.56 20.01
N VAL A 147 -16.85 -0.38 19.55
CA VAL A 147 -16.09 -0.17 18.30
C VAL A 147 -14.87 -1.10 18.18
N GLY A 148 -14.09 -1.24 19.27
CA GLY A 148 -12.92 -2.12 19.29
C GLY A 148 -13.25 -3.60 19.19
N SER A 149 -14.37 -4.04 19.77
CA SER A 149 -14.82 -5.42 19.72
C SER A 149 -15.30 -5.80 18.31
N VAL A 150 -16.08 -4.93 17.67
CA VAL A 150 -16.57 -5.12 16.30
C VAL A 150 -15.41 -5.19 15.32
N LEU A 151 -14.45 -4.26 15.40
CA LEU A 151 -13.26 -4.28 14.55
C LEU A 151 -12.41 -5.55 14.74
N LYS A 152 -12.23 -5.99 15.99
CA LYS A 152 -11.48 -7.23 16.27
C LYS A 152 -12.16 -8.44 15.65
N THR A 153 -13.48 -8.49 15.64
CA THR A 153 -14.26 -9.61 15.09
C THR A 153 -14.26 -9.60 13.57
N LEU A 154 -14.36 -8.42 12.95
CA LEU A 154 -14.33 -8.26 11.50
C LEU A 154 -12.97 -8.61 10.87
N PHE A 155 -11.88 -8.23 11.53
CA PHE A 155 -10.49 -8.43 11.05
C PHE A 155 -9.75 -9.58 11.78
N ALA A 156 -10.46 -10.38 12.58
CA ALA A 156 -9.90 -11.62 13.14
C ALA A 156 -9.55 -12.60 12.01
N PRO A 157 -8.61 -13.53 12.22
CA PRO A 157 -8.36 -14.61 11.26
C PRO A 157 -9.64 -15.40 10.99
N GLY A 158 -10.10 -15.40 9.73
CA GLY A 158 -11.39 -15.98 9.32
C GLY A 158 -12.62 -15.09 9.51
N GLY A 159 -12.43 -13.81 9.85
CA GLY A 159 -13.49 -12.82 9.99
C GLY A 159 -14.11 -12.41 8.64
N ILE A 160 -15.28 -11.77 8.69
CA ILE A 160 -16.06 -11.40 7.49
C ILE A 160 -15.27 -10.50 6.53
N LEU A 161 -14.36 -9.67 7.07
CA LEU A 161 -13.52 -8.74 6.29
C LEU A 161 -12.06 -9.19 6.24
N ASP A 162 -11.74 -10.40 6.70
CA ASP A 162 -10.39 -10.95 6.61
C ASP A 162 -10.05 -11.25 5.14
N GLY A 163 -8.93 -10.72 4.66
CA GLY A 163 -8.51 -10.83 3.26
C GLY A 163 -9.38 -10.09 2.22
N LYS A 164 -10.49 -9.46 2.62
CA LYS A 164 -11.33 -8.66 1.70
C LYS A 164 -10.74 -7.27 1.47
N PRO A 165 -11.00 -6.64 0.32
CA PRO A 165 -10.48 -5.31 0.01
C PRO A 165 -11.26 -4.19 0.72
N ALA A 166 -11.30 -4.23 2.05
CA ALA A 166 -11.93 -3.22 2.88
C ALA A 166 -10.86 -2.34 3.55
N GLU A 167 -10.98 -1.02 3.41
CA GLU A 167 -10.07 -0.12 4.11
C GLU A 167 -10.42 -0.06 5.60
N ARG A 168 -9.44 -0.33 6.47
CA ARG A 168 -9.63 -0.31 7.93
C ARG A 168 -10.13 1.03 8.45
N ALA A 169 -9.71 2.15 7.86
CA ALA A 169 -10.12 3.49 8.28
C ALA A 169 -11.60 3.75 7.98
N GLU A 170 -12.06 3.34 6.79
CA GLU A 170 -13.45 3.45 6.35
C GLU A 170 -14.38 2.55 7.18
N VAL A 171 -13.98 1.29 7.40
CA VAL A 171 -14.69 0.36 8.30
C VAL A 171 -14.79 0.95 9.71
N ALA A 172 -13.72 1.54 10.24
CA ALA A 172 -13.75 2.15 11.57
C ALA A 172 -14.68 3.38 11.65
N ARG A 173 -14.79 4.19 10.59
CA ARG A 173 -15.78 5.29 10.52
C ARG A 173 -17.20 4.74 10.55
N ILE A 174 -17.50 3.76 9.71
CA ILE A 174 -18.83 3.13 9.61
C ILE A 174 -19.22 2.45 10.92
N VAL A 175 -18.30 1.74 11.58
CA VAL A 175 -18.54 1.12 12.89
C VAL A 175 -18.85 2.19 13.95
N LYS A 176 -18.13 3.31 13.95
CA LYS A 176 -18.43 4.41 14.89
C LYS A 176 -19.81 5.00 14.65
N GLU A 177 -20.18 5.25 13.40
CA GLU A 177 -21.49 5.79 13.05
C GLU A 177 -22.63 4.84 13.42
N THR A 178 -22.45 3.55 13.16
CA THR A 178 -23.45 2.50 13.45
C THR A 178 -23.60 2.23 14.95
N VAL A 179 -22.51 2.24 15.73
CA VAL A 179 -22.55 2.05 17.19
C VAL A 179 -23.01 3.31 17.92
N ALA A 180 -22.76 4.51 17.37
CA ALA A 180 -23.23 5.77 17.96
C ALA A 180 -24.72 6.04 17.70
N LYS A 181 -25.32 5.38 16.70
CA LYS A 181 -26.74 5.47 16.42
C LYS A 181 -27.49 4.52 17.37
N PRO A 182 -28.31 5.04 18.30
CA PRO A 182 -29.01 4.23 19.30
C PRO A 182 -30.10 3.34 18.68
#